data_AF-A0A0F8XS96-F1
#
_entry.id   AF-A0A0F8XS96-F1
#
_cell.length_a   1.000
_cell.length_b   1.000
_cell.length_c   1.000
_cell.angle_alpha   90.00
_cell.angle_beta   90.00
_cell.angle_gamma   90.00
#
_symmetry.space_group_name_H-M   'P 1'
#
loop_
_entity.id
_entity.type
_entity.pdbx_description
1 polymer ?
#
loop_
_entity_poly.entity_id
_entity_poly.type
_entity_poly.pdbx_seq_one_letter_code
_entity_poly.pdbx_strand_id
1 'polypeptide(L)'
;MDPIWIIVAFVLGFTVKQMGLPPLIGFLLAGFALNLMGVEGGETLDRVADLGVYLLLFSIGLKLKIKSLFQPAIWVTASLHMVITVIVFGLGIFALGLLGLSLF
;
A
#
# COMPACT_ATOMS: atom_id res chain seq x y z
N MET A 1 -22.01 9.87 0.53
CA MET A 1 -21.00 10.74 1.18
C MET A 1 -19.57 10.40 0.72
N ASP A 2 -19.40 9.32 -0.04
CA ASP A 2 -18.14 8.75 -0.51
C ASP A 2 -17.18 9.70 -1.25
N PRO A 3 -17.62 10.65 -2.09
CA PRO A 3 -16.71 11.56 -2.80
C PRO A 3 -15.98 12.54 -1.87
N ILE A 4 -16.56 12.86 -0.71
CA ILE A 4 -15.98 13.80 0.26
C ILE A 4 -14.68 13.21 0.84
N TRP A 5 -14.64 11.91 1.08
CA TRP A 5 -13.45 11.23 1.61
C TRP A 5 -12.27 11.23 0.64
N ILE A 6 -12.56 11.11 -0.65
CA ILE A 6 -11.54 11.23 -1.71
C ILE A 6 -10.97 12.66 -1.72
N ILE A 7 -11.82 13.68 -1.57
CA ILE A 7 -11.39 15.07 -1.49
C ILE A 7 -10.52 15.30 -0.24
N VAL A 8 -10.91 14.75 0.92
CA VAL A 8 -10.12 14.85 2.16
C VAL A 8 -8.74 14.24 1.96
N ALA A 9 -8.66 13.02 1.41
CA ALA A 9 -7.38 12.38 1.08
C ALA A 9 -6.55 13.24 0.12
N PHE A 10 -7.17 13.76 -0.95
CA PHE A 10 -6.50 14.62 -1.92
C PHE A 10 -5.93 15.90 -1.28
N VAL A 11 -6.73 16.61 -0.47
CA VAL A 11 -6.32 17.86 0.18
C VAL A 11 -5.18 17.61 1.17
N LEU A 12 -5.25 16.56 1.98
CA LEU A 12 -4.18 16.21 2.91
C LEU A 12 -2.89 15.81 2.17
N GLY A 13 -2.99 14.95 1.15
CA GLY A 13 -1.84 14.59 0.31
C GLY A 13 -1.21 15.80 -0.39
N PHE A 14 -2.05 16.72 -0.89
CA PHE A 14 -1.60 17.96 -1.52
C PHE A 14 -0.90 18.90 -0.52
N THR A 15 -1.46 19.05 0.68
CA THR A 15 -0.88 19.87 1.75
C THR A 15 0.49 19.33 2.18
N VAL A 16 0.59 18.02 2.40
CA VAL A 16 1.86 17.35 2.73
C VAL A 16 2.89 17.51 1.61
N LYS A 17 2.45 17.41 0.35
CA LYS A 17 3.32 17.67 -0.81
C LYS A 17 3.84 19.11 -0.82
N GLN A 18 3.02 20.09 -0.44
CA GLN A 18 3.43 21.49 -0.37
C GLN A 18 4.52 21.73 0.70
N MET A 19 4.56 20.88 1.73
CA MET A 19 5.59 20.88 2.77
C MET A 19 6.88 20.14 2.35
N GLY A 20 6.97 19.63 1.12
CA GLY A 20 8.15 18.92 0.59
C GLY A 20 8.20 17.43 0.93
N LEU A 21 7.17 16.89 1.57
CA LEU A 21 7.08 15.47 1.93
C LEU A 21 6.39 14.65 0.83
N PRO A 22 6.64 13.33 0.74
CA PRO A 22 5.91 12.45 -0.17
C PRO A 22 4.39 12.49 0.10
N PRO A 23 3.53 12.67 -0.92
CA PRO A 23 2.09 12.80 -0.74
C PRO A 23 1.43 11.56 -0.12
N LEU A 24 2.07 10.39 -0.25
CA LEU A 24 1.62 9.13 0.34
C LEU A 24 1.37 9.26 1.85
N ILE A 25 2.19 10.05 2.55
CA ILE A 25 2.03 10.30 3.99
C ILE A 25 0.68 10.97 4.26
N GLY A 26 0.30 11.99 3.46
CA GLY A 26 -0.97 12.68 3.61
C GLY A 26 -2.18 11.80 3.27
N PHE A 27 -2.08 10.95 2.25
CA PHE A 27 -3.14 9.97 1.93
C PHE A 27 -3.34 8.96 3.06
N LEU A 28 -2.26 8.49 3.67
CA LEU A 28 -2.30 7.52 4.76
C LEU A 28 -2.86 8.15 6.04
N LEU A 29 -2.46 9.38 6.37
CA LEU A 29 -3.02 10.15 7.49
C LEU A 29 -4.52 10.37 7.32
N ALA A 30 -4.98 10.70 6.10
CA ALA A 30 -6.41 10.82 5.82
C ALA A 30 -7.14 9.51 6.09
N GLY A 31 -6.64 8.38 5.56
CA GLY A 31 -7.24 7.07 5.77
C GLY A 31 -7.34 6.68 7.24
N PHE A 32 -6.27 6.87 8.01
CA PHE A 32 -6.28 6.58 9.45
C PHE A 32 -7.22 7.51 10.23
N ALA A 33 -7.20 8.82 9.96
CA ALA A 33 -8.08 9.76 10.64
C ALA A 33 -9.56 9.43 10.38
N LEU A 34 -9.93 9.13 9.12
CA LEU A 34 -11.28 8.75 8.75
C LEU A 34 -11.70 7.43 9.39
N ASN A 35 -10.82 6.43 9.39
CA ASN A 35 -11.09 5.15 10.04
C ASN A 35 -11.34 5.29 11.55
N LEU A 36 -10.55 6.11 12.25
CA LEU A 36 -10.74 6.40 13.68
C LEU A 36 -12.06 7.12 13.97
N MET A 37 -12.59 7.87 13.00
CA MET A 37 -13.90 8.51 13.10
C MET A 37 -15.08 7.57 12.79
N GLY A 38 -14.81 6.28 12.56
CA GLY A 38 -15.83 5.28 12.24
C GLY A 38 -16.38 5.40 10.81
N VAL A 39 -15.64 6.08 9.92
CA VAL A 39 -16.02 6.18 8.52
C VAL A 39 -15.66 4.89 7.81
N GLU A 40 -16.69 4.18 7.35
CA GLU A 40 -16.52 3.00 6.51
C GLU A 40 -16.42 3.41 5.03
N GLY A 41 -15.69 2.59 4.27
CA GLY A 41 -15.65 2.71 2.83
C GLY A 41 -17.05 2.53 2.24
N GLY A 42 -17.42 3.38 1.28
CA GLY A 42 -18.65 3.22 0.51
C GLY A 42 -18.38 2.51 -0.81
N GLU A 43 -19.42 1.90 -1.39
CA GLU A 43 -19.35 1.17 -2.66
C GLU A 43 -18.73 2.01 -3.80
N THR A 44 -18.92 3.34 -3.78
CA THR A 44 -18.30 4.24 -4.76
C THR A 44 -16.78 4.35 -4.55
N LEU A 45 -16.33 4.41 -3.29
CA LEU A 45 -14.90 4.49 -2.95
C LEU A 45 -14.19 3.20 -3.36
N ASP A 46 -14.81 2.04 -3.13
CA ASP A 46 -14.28 0.74 -3.53
C ASP A 46 -14.13 0.64 -5.06
N ARG A 47 -15.16 1.02 -5.82
CA ARG A 47 -15.08 1.07 -7.29
C ARG A 47 -13.99 1.99 -7.81
N VAL A 48 -13.81 3.16 -7.18
CA VAL A 48 -12.75 4.10 -7.57
C VAL A 48 -11.37 3.55 -7.20
N ALA A 49 -11.23 2.90 -6.05
CA ALA A 49 -10.00 2.24 -5.65
C ALA A 49 -9.62 1.13 -6.63
N ASP A 50 -10.58 0.28 -7.03
CA ASP A 50 -10.39 -0.77 -8.03
C ASP A 50 -9.92 -0.19 -9.36
N LEU A 51 -10.60 0.86 -9.86
CA LEU A 51 -10.17 1.55 -11.09
C LEU A 51 -8.76 2.12 -10.94
N GLY A 52 -8.42 2.70 -9.79
CA GLY A 52 -7.07 3.20 -9.50
C GLY A 52 -6.02 2.09 -9.55
N VAL A 53 -6.29 0.95 -8.94
CA VAL A 53 -5.43 -0.24 -8.97
C VAL A 53 -5.30 -0.78 -10.38
N TYR A 54 -6.41 -0.88 -11.14
CA TYR A 54 -6.37 -1.33 -12.53
C TYR A 54 -5.53 -0.41 -13.40
N LEU A 55 -5.69 0.91 -13.28
CA LEU A 55 -4.89 1.89 -14.02
C LEU A 55 -3.40 1.82 -13.63
N LEU A 56 -3.10 1.61 -12.34
CA LEU A 56 -1.74 1.43 -11.85
C LEU A 56 -1.10 0.18 -12.44
N LEU A 57 -1.77 -0.98 -12.33
CA LEU A 57 -1.28 -2.25 -12.87
C LEU A 57 -1.19 -2.23 -14.39
N PHE A 58 -2.13 -1.59 -15.07
CA PHE A 58 -2.08 -1.37 -16.52
C PHE A 58 -0.87 -0.52 -16.92
N SER A 59 -0.64 0.58 -16.21
CA SER A 59 0.51 1.45 -16.46
C SER A 59 1.84 0.75 -16.17
N ILE A 60 1.90 -0.07 -15.11
CA ILE A 60 3.05 -0.93 -14.82
C ILE A 60 3.23 -1.93 -15.97
N GLY A 61 2.16 -2.60 -16.41
CA GLY A 61 2.17 -3.54 -17.53
C GLY A 61 2.66 -2.92 -18.84
N LEU A 62 2.26 -1.69 -19.17
CA LEU A 62 2.74 -0.95 -20.34
C LEU A 62 4.24 -0.61 -20.26
N LYS A 63 4.75 -0.34 -19.05
CA LYS A 63 6.18 -0.03 -18.82
C LYS A 63 7.04 -1.30 -18.69
N LEU A 64 6.41 -2.46 -18.54
CA LEU A 64 7.07 -3.72 -18.24
C LEU A 64 7.68 -4.32 -19.51
N LYS A 65 8.96 -4.68 -19.44
CA LYS A 65 9.67 -5.35 -20.53
C LYS A 65 9.57 -6.86 -20.34
N ILE A 66 8.71 -7.52 -21.12
CA ILE A 66 8.48 -8.98 -21.01
C ILE A 66 9.80 -9.77 -21.09
N LYS A 67 10.71 -9.38 -22.00
CA LYS A 67 12.03 -10.01 -22.13
C LYS A 67 12.89 -9.93 -20.88
N SER A 68 12.79 -8.84 -20.09
CA SER A 68 13.55 -8.75 -18.84
C SER A 68 12.95 -9.67 -17.79
N LEU A 69 11.62 -9.78 -17.69
CA LEU A 69 10.99 -10.70 -16.74
C LEU A 69 11.40 -12.16 -16.95
N PHE A 70 11.61 -12.61 -18.18
CA PHE A 70 12.04 -14.00 -18.44
C PHE A 70 13.49 -14.27 -18.06
N GLN A 71 14.27 -13.27 -17.64
CA GLN A 71 15.63 -13.50 -17.18
C GLN A 71 15.61 -14.25 -15.84
N PRO A 72 16.28 -15.43 -15.76
CA PRO A 72 16.30 -16.23 -14.53
C PRO A 72 16.83 -15.45 -13.32
N ALA A 73 17.77 -14.54 -13.53
CA ALA A 73 18.32 -13.68 -12.50
C ALA A 73 17.23 -12.92 -11.74
N ILE A 74 16.24 -12.34 -12.45
CA ILE A 74 15.17 -11.55 -11.83
C ILE A 74 14.27 -12.45 -10.96
N TRP A 75 13.86 -13.61 -11.48
CA TRP A 75 13.01 -14.55 -10.74
C TRP A 75 13.71 -15.08 -9.50
N VAL A 76 14.98 -15.47 -9.62
CA VAL A 76 15.75 -15.99 -8.51
C VAL A 76 15.93 -14.92 -7.45
N THR A 77 16.38 -13.71 -7.81
CA THR A 77 16.59 -12.65 -6.82
C THR A 77 15.28 -12.20 -6.17
N ALA A 78 14.22 -12.02 -6.95
CA ALA A 78 12.94 -11.55 -6.42
C ALA A 78 12.31 -12.59 -5.51
N SER A 79 12.26 -13.86 -5.94
CA SER A 79 11.65 -14.94 -5.16
C SER A 79 12.45 -15.23 -3.89
N LEU A 80 13.78 -15.31 -4.00
CA LEU A 80 14.64 -15.56 -2.85
C LEU A 80 14.56 -14.42 -1.84
N HIS A 81 14.59 -13.17 -2.29
CA HIS A 81 14.43 -12.01 -1.40
C HIS A 81 13.06 -12.01 -0.72
N MET A 82 11.97 -12.28 -1.45
CA MET A 82 10.62 -12.41 -0.88
C MET A 82 10.55 -13.51 0.18
N VAL A 83 11.03 -14.71 -0.13
CA VAL A 83 11.00 -15.86 0.79
C VAL A 83 11.82 -15.56 2.05
N ILE A 84 13.03 -15.04 1.91
CA ILE A 84 13.88 -14.68 3.06
C ILE A 84 13.20 -13.61 3.91
N THR A 85 12.67 -12.56 3.28
CA THR A 85 12.00 -11.46 3.99
C THR A 85 10.79 -11.98 4.77
N VAL A 86 9.92 -12.76 4.13
CA VAL A 86 8.74 -13.36 4.77
C VAL A 86 9.15 -14.27 5.93
N ILE A 87 10.18 -15.11 5.77
CA ILE A 87 10.66 -15.99 6.84
C ILE A 87 11.24 -15.18 7.99
N VAL A 88 12.11 -14.21 7.72
CA VAL A 88 12.78 -13.41 8.76
C VAL A 88 11.77 -12.60 9.57
N PHE A 89 10.90 -11.85 8.89
CA PHE A 89 9.87 -11.07 9.58
C PHE A 89 8.81 -11.95 10.23
N GLY A 90 8.39 -13.03 9.57
CA GLY A 90 7.44 -13.99 10.11
C GLY A 90 7.95 -14.67 11.38
N LEU A 91 9.19 -15.17 11.38
CA LEU A 91 9.83 -15.75 12.57
C LEU A 91 10.05 -14.70 13.66
N GLY A 92 10.42 -13.47 13.29
CA GLY A 92 10.55 -12.37 14.24
C GLY A 92 9.23 -12.08 14.97
N ILE A 93 8.14 -11.91 14.22
CA ILE A 93 6.79 -11.70 14.78
C ILE A 93 6.36 -12.90 15.62
N PHE A 94 6.59 -14.13 15.15
CA PHE A 94 6.25 -15.35 15.89
C PHE A 94 7.03 -15.46 17.20
N ALA A 95 8.33 -15.16 17.21
CA ALA A 95 9.15 -15.15 18.41
C ALA A 95 8.72 -14.06 19.40
N LEU A 96 8.37 -12.86 18.92
CA LEU A 96 7.79 -11.80 19.75
C LEU A 96 6.47 -12.27 20.41
N GLY A 97 5.63 -12.99 19.66
CA GLY A 97 4.40 -13.59 20.19
C GLY A 97 4.66 -14.62 21.29
N LEU A 98 5.68 -15.48 21.13
CA LEU A 98 6.07 -16.47 22.15
C LEU A 98 6.62 -15.84 23.44
N LEU A 99 7.27 -14.67 23.34
CA LEU A 99 7.81 -13.94 24.48
C LEU A 99 6.73 -13.20 25.30
N GLY A 100 5.45 -13.39 24.98
CA GLY A 100 4.35 -12.76 25.70
C GLY A 100 4.25 -11.25 25.46
N LEU A 101 4.96 -10.71 24.46
CA LEU A 101 4.75 -9.36 23.94
C LEU A 101 3.54 -9.37 23.01
N SER A 102 2.41 -9.89 23.51
CA SER A 102 1.09 -9.71 22.89
C SER A 102 0.67 -8.26 23.12
N LEU A 103 1.24 -7.34 22.33
CA LEU A 103 0.70 -5.97 22.19
C LEU A 103 -0.42 -5.91 21.13
N PHE A 104 -1.03 -7.06 20.84
CA PHE A 104 -2.25 -7.22 20.05
C PHE A 104 -3.12 -8.31 20.69
#